data_AF-A0A257LK00-F1
#
_entry.id   AF-A0A257LK00-F1
#
_cell.length_a   1.000
_cell.length_b   1.000
_cell.length_c   1.000
_cell.angle_alpha   90.00
_cell.angle_beta   90.00
_cell.angle_gamma   90.00
#
_symmetry.space_group_name_H-M   'P 1'
#
loop_
_entity.id
_entity.type
_entity.pdbx_description
1 polymer ?
#
loop_
_entity_poly.entity_id
_entity_poly.type
_entity_poly.pdbx_seq_one_letter_code
_entity_poly.pdbx_strand_id
1 'polypeptide(L)'
;VPPAGAAAAIWEAVEADLDLAICITEGIPVRDMLEVRNKMKAKEAAGGKKTLLLGPNCPGLITPEEIKIGIMPGHIHRKGRIGVVSRSGTLTYEAVAQLTEIGLGQSSAVGIGGDPINGLKHIDVMHAFNDDPDTDAVIMIGEIGGPDEAEAALWCKANMKKPIVGFIAGVTAPAGKRMGHAGALISGGADTADAKLAIMEACGFTITRNPSEMGKLLKGLL
;
A
#
# COMPACT_ATOMS: atom_id res chain seq x y z
N VAL A 1 -5.41 -13.77 13.62
CA VAL A 1 -4.98 -14.11 15.00
C VAL A 1 -4.70 -12.83 15.79
N PRO A 2 -4.82 -12.82 17.13
CA PRO A 2 -4.48 -11.64 17.96
C PRO A 2 -3.00 -11.21 17.83
N PRO A 3 -2.64 -9.97 18.20
CA PRO A 3 -1.30 -9.42 17.95
C PRO A 3 -0.16 -10.25 18.55
N ALA A 4 -0.35 -10.74 19.78
CA ALA A 4 0.64 -11.54 20.49
C ALA A 4 1.01 -12.88 19.79
N GLY A 5 0.15 -13.39 18.90
CA GLY A 5 0.41 -14.61 18.14
C GLY A 5 0.64 -14.38 16.65
N ALA A 6 0.57 -13.14 16.18
CA ALA A 6 0.53 -12.84 14.75
C ALA A 6 1.87 -13.10 14.05
N ALA A 7 3.00 -12.75 14.67
CA ALA A 7 4.33 -13.03 14.11
C ALA A 7 4.60 -14.54 13.99
N ALA A 8 4.17 -15.34 14.98
CA ALA A 8 4.30 -16.79 14.95
C ALA A 8 3.44 -17.41 13.82
N ALA A 9 2.19 -16.94 13.65
CA ALA A 9 1.32 -17.40 12.57
C ALA A 9 1.83 -17.01 11.18
N ILE A 10 2.43 -15.82 11.03
CA ILE A 10 3.12 -15.44 9.79
C ILE A 10 4.27 -16.41 9.52
N TRP A 11 5.07 -16.73 10.53
CA TRP A 11 6.18 -17.68 10.37
C TRP A 11 5.72 -19.08 9.99
N GLU A 12 4.65 -19.58 10.61
CA GLU A 12 4.03 -20.87 10.26
C GLU A 12 3.60 -20.92 8.79
N ALA A 13 2.97 -19.86 8.29
CA ALA A 13 2.62 -19.74 6.86
C ALA A 13 3.85 -19.75 5.94
N VAL A 14 4.95 -19.14 6.38
CA VAL A 14 6.23 -19.13 5.65
C VAL A 14 6.89 -20.52 5.67
N GLU A 15 6.86 -21.23 6.78
CA GLU A 15 7.36 -22.61 6.89
C GLU A 15 6.55 -23.60 6.05
N ALA A 16 5.26 -23.34 5.88
CA ALA A 16 4.36 -24.11 5.03
C ALA A 16 4.50 -23.80 3.52
N ASP A 17 5.48 -22.97 3.12
CA ASP A 17 5.75 -22.62 1.72
C ASP A 17 4.53 -22.02 0.97
N LEU A 18 3.67 -21.29 1.70
CA LEU A 18 2.57 -20.55 1.08
C LEU A 18 3.10 -19.42 0.19
N ASP A 19 2.43 -19.14 -0.92
CA ASP A 19 2.83 -18.06 -1.84
C ASP A 19 2.60 -16.67 -1.23
N LEU A 20 1.54 -16.53 -0.44
CA LEU A 20 1.08 -15.26 0.11
C LEU A 20 0.48 -15.45 1.52
N ALA A 21 0.94 -14.63 2.46
CA ALA A 21 0.34 -14.44 3.78
C ALA A 21 -0.21 -13.01 3.89
N ILE A 22 -1.48 -12.85 4.26
CA ILE A 22 -2.10 -11.54 4.48
C ILE A 22 -2.41 -11.38 5.96
N CYS A 23 -1.73 -10.43 6.61
CA CYS A 23 -1.91 -10.14 8.02
C CYS A 23 -2.75 -8.87 8.21
N ILE A 24 -3.99 -9.05 8.67
CA ILE A 24 -4.90 -7.94 8.96
C ILE A 24 -4.58 -7.29 10.31
N THR A 25 -4.08 -8.10 11.25
CA THR A 25 -3.91 -7.73 12.66
C THR A 25 -3.05 -6.47 12.85
N GLU A 26 -3.57 -5.51 13.60
CA GLU A 26 -2.86 -4.31 14.05
C GLU A 26 -2.25 -4.51 15.45
N GLY A 27 -1.18 -3.77 15.77
CA GLY A 27 -0.63 -3.73 17.13
C GLY A 27 0.34 -4.86 17.45
N ILE A 28 0.92 -5.49 16.43
CA ILE A 28 1.99 -6.47 16.60
C ILE A 28 3.24 -5.73 17.12
N PRO A 29 3.94 -6.24 18.14
CA PRO A 29 5.19 -5.62 18.59
C PRO A 29 6.19 -5.49 17.43
N VAL A 30 6.79 -4.29 17.28
CA VAL A 30 7.77 -4.01 16.23
C VAL A 30 8.94 -5.00 16.27
N ARG A 31 9.36 -5.42 17.47
CA ARG A 31 10.39 -6.44 17.66
C ARG A 31 10.01 -7.77 17.02
N ASP A 32 8.78 -8.24 17.23
CA ASP A 32 8.31 -9.53 16.70
C ASP A 32 8.26 -9.48 15.17
N MET A 33 7.82 -8.34 14.61
CA MET A 33 7.85 -8.09 13.17
C MET A 33 9.28 -8.04 12.62
N LEU A 34 10.22 -7.41 13.32
CA LEU A 34 11.62 -7.39 12.94
C LEU A 34 12.20 -8.82 12.90
N GLU A 35 11.96 -9.60 13.95
CA GLU A 35 12.44 -10.98 14.07
C GLU A 35 11.87 -11.86 12.95
N VAL A 36 10.54 -11.86 12.71
CA VAL A 36 9.95 -12.70 11.65
C VAL A 36 10.40 -12.27 10.26
N ARG A 37 10.52 -10.97 9.98
CA ARG A 37 11.00 -10.48 8.68
C ARG A 37 12.46 -10.86 8.41
N ASN A 38 13.30 -10.85 9.44
CA ASN A 38 14.68 -11.35 9.33
C ASN A 38 14.72 -12.86 9.07
N LYS A 39 13.87 -13.65 9.74
CA LYS A 39 13.76 -15.09 9.47
C LYS A 39 13.30 -15.39 8.05
N MET A 40 12.31 -14.64 7.54
CA MET A 40 11.85 -14.75 6.15
C MET A 40 13.01 -14.51 5.17
N LYS A 41 13.75 -13.40 5.34
CA LYS A 41 14.92 -13.08 4.51
C LYS A 41 16.01 -14.16 4.59
N ALA A 42 16.28 -14.69 5.78
CA ALA A 42 17.27 -15.75 5.96
C ALA A 42 16.86 -17.06 5.26
N LYS A 43 15.58 -17.43 5.32
CA LYS A 43 15.04 -18.59 4.60
C LYS A 43 15.19 -18.43 3.08
N GLU A 44 14.83 -17.25 2.54
CA GLU A 44 14.99 -16.94 1.12
C GLU A 44 16.47 -17.00 0.69
N ALA A 45 17.38 -16.40 1.48
CA ALA A 45 18.82 -16.44 1.20
C ALA A 45 19.42 -17.85 1.25
N ALA A 46 18.82 -18.76 2.02
CA ALA A 46 19.18 -20.18 2.07
C ALA A 46 18.56 -21.02 0.92
N GLY A 47 17.87 -20.38 -0.03
CA GLY A 47 17.24 -21.05 -1.17
C GLY A 47 15.82 -21.58 -0.90
N GLY A 48 15.22 -21.24 0.23
CA GLY A 48 13.82 -21.57 0.52
C GLY A 48 12.83 -20.76 -0.33
N LYS A 49 11.62 -21.27 -0.50
CA LYS A 49 10.56 -20.56 -1.24
C LYS A 49 10.23 -19.22 -0.57
N LYS A 50 10.16 -18.18 -1.39
CA LYS A 50 9.71 -16.84 -1.00
C LYS A 50 8.20 -16.84 -0.78
N THR A 51 7.78 -16.39 0.40
CA THR A 51 6.38 -16.12 0.75
C THR A 51 6.19 -14.62 0.77
N LEU A 52 5.25 -14.11 -0.03
CA LEU A 52 4.87 -12.70 0.03
C LEU A 52 4.10 -12.44 1.33
N LEU A 53 4.32 -11.28 1.93
CA LEU A 53 3.58 -10.83 3.10
C LEU A 53 2.85 -9.54 2.75
N LEU A 54 1.54 -9.47 2.95
CA LEU A 54 0.77 -8.22 2.90
C LEU A 54 0.37 -7.83 4.33
N GLY A 55 0.56 -6.56 4.69
CA GLY A 55 0.42 -6.10 6.08
C GLY A 55 1.69 -6.30 6.91
N PRO A 56 1.63 -6.25 8.26
CA PRO A 56 0.41 -6.28 9.08
C PRO A 56 -0.33 -4.94 9.09
N ASN A 57 -1.35 -4.82 9.94
CA ASN A 57 -2.16 -3.61 10.08
C ASN A 57 -2.71 -3.12 8.74
N CYS A 58 -3.37 -4.01 8.00
CA CYS A 58 -3.83 -3.72 6.65
C CYS A 58 -5.27 -4.20 6.42
N PRO A 59 -6.02 -3.59 5.49
CA PRO A 59 -7.35 -4.06 5.14
C PRO A 59 -7.34 -5.33 4.26
N GLY A 60 -6.16 -5.74 3.77
CA GLY A 60 -5.97 -6.85 2.83
C GLY A 60 -6.00 -6.40 1.37
N LEU A 61 -6.44 -7.29 0.48
CA LEU A 61 -6.58 -7.03 -0.95
C LEU A 61 -7.94 -7.47 -1.50
N ILE A 62 -8.35 -6.86 -2.61
CA ILE A 62 -9.52 -7.26 -3.38
C ILE A 62 -9.28 -7.06 -4.87
N THR A 63 -9.58 -8.10 -5.64
CA THR A 63 -9.77 -8.08 -7.08
C THR A 63 -11.28 -8.18 -7.30
N PRO A 64 -11.97 -7.10 -7.67
CA PRO A 64 -13.44 -7.06 -7.67
C PRO A 64 -14.03 -8.18 -8.54
N GLU A 65 -15.13 -8.77 -8.06
CA GLU A 65 -15.84 -9.89 -8.71
C GLU A 65 -15.04 -11.20 -8.81
N GLU A 66 -13.82 -11.26 -8.27
CA GLU A 66 -12.96 -12.45 -8.30
C GLU A 66 -12.58 -12.93 -6.91
N ILE A 67 -11.88 -12.11 -6.12
CA ILE A 67 -11.42 -12.51 -4.79
C ILE A 67 -11.29 -11.32 -3.83
N LYS A 68 -11.64 -11.56 -2.56
CA LYS A 68 -11.43 -10.62 -1.46
C LYS A 68 -10.81 -11.35 -0.29
N ILE A 69 -9.59 -10.96 0.09
CA ILE A 69 -8.93 -11.49 1.28
C ILE A 69 -8.64 -10.32 2.21
N GLY A 70 -9.49 -10.18 3.24
CA GLY A 70 -9.40 -9.12 4.23
C GLY A 70 -10.76 -8.49 4.54
N ILE A 71 -10.70 -7.29 5.10
CA ILE A 71 -11.83 -6.63 5.77
C ILE A 71 -12.46 -5.50 4.96
N MET A 72 -12.04 -5.31 3.71
CA MET A 72 -12.65 -4.32 2.82
C MET A 72 -14.13 -4.63 2.56
N PRO A 73 -15.00 -3.60 2.46
CA PRO A 73 -16.38 -3.78 2.05
C PRO A 73 -16.45 -4.09 0.55
N GLY A 74 -16.91 -5.29 0.16
CA GLY A 74 -16.94 -5.68 -1.26
C GLY A 74 -17.89 -4.82 -2.12
N HIS A 75 -19.00 -4.36 -1.54
CA HIS A 75 -20.08 -3.68 -2.28
C HIS A 75 -19.73 -2.28 -2.83
N ILE A 76 -18.63 -1.66 -2.36
CA ILE A 76 -18.15 -0.38 -2.92
C ILE A 76 -17.22 -0.58 -4.12
N HIS A 77 -16.79 -1.82 -4.37
CA HIS A 77 -15.89 -2.17 -5.45
C HIS A 77 -16.66 -2.60 -6.69
N ARG A 78 -16.06 -2.37 -7.85
CA ARG A 78 -16.61 -2.78 -9.15
C ARG A 78 -15.46 -3.17 -10.07
N LYS A 79 -15.61 -4.23 -10.86
CA LYS A 79 -14.58 -4.62 -11.82
C LYS A 79 -14.28 -3.47 -12.79
N GLY A 80 -13.00 -3.18 -12.96
CA GLY A 80 -12.48 -2.08 -13.75
C GLY A 80 -11.01 -2.27 -14.04
N ARG A 81 -10.33 -1.19 -14.43
CA ARG A 81 -8.94 -1.26 -14.92
C ARG A 81 -7.97 -0.37 -14.14
N ILE A 82 -8.36 0.07 -12.94
CA ILE A 82 -7.55 0.98 -12.13
C ILE A 82 -6.95 0.23 -10.93
N GLY A 83 -5.63 0.26 -10.81
CA GLY A 83 -4.94 -0.23 -9.63
C GLY A 83 -5.03 0.77 -8.48
N VAL A 84 -5.21 0.30 -7.25
CA VAL A 84 -5.16 1.13 -6.05
C VAL A 84 -4.20 0.52 -5.03
N VAL A 85 -3.22 1.29 -4.56
CA VAL A 85 -2.32 0.89 -3.47
C VAL A 85 -2.32 1.93 -2.36
N SER A 86 -2.40 1.49 -1.11
CA SER A 86 -2.50 2.39 0.05
C SER A 86 -1.97 1.79 1.34
N ARG A 87 -1.44 2.62 2.24
CA ARG A 87 -1.19 2.24 3.64
C ARG A 87 -2.46 2.21 4.49
N SER A 88 -3.40 3.11 4.21
CA SER A 88 -4.61 3.33 5.00
C SER A 88 -5.82 2.57 4.47
N GLY A 89 -6.54 1.88 5.36
CA GLY A 89 -7.76 1.15 5.03
C GLY A 89 -8.86 2.03 4.46
N THR A 90 -9.46 2.90 5.28
CA THR A 90 -10.63 3.70 4.86
C THR A 90 -10.32 4.71 3.77
N LEU A 91 -9.10 5.23 3.70
CA LEU A 91 -8.68 6.10 2.59
C LEU A 91 -8.55 5.34 1.26
N THR A 92 -8.25 4.03 1.30
CA THR A 92 -8.40 3.17 0.11
C THR A 92 -9.85 3.13 -0.33
N TYR A 93 -10.79 3.04 0.61
CA TYR A 93 -12.23 2.91 0.32
C TYR A 93 -12.77 4.18 -0.33
N GLU A 94 -12.25 5.34 0.08
CA GLU A 94 -12.56 6.63 -0.53
C GLU A 94 -12.15 6.67 -2.01
N ALA A 95 -10.91 6.29 -2.34
CA ALA A 95 -10.47 6.21 -3.73
C ALA A 95 -11.26 5.19 -4.56
N VAL A 96 -11.53 4.02 -3.97
CA VAL A 96 -12.36 2.97 -4.58
C VAL A 96 -13.76 3.51 -4.89
N ALA A 97 -14.41 4.17 -3.93
CA ALA A 97 -15.75 4.70 -4.08
C ALA A 97 -15.80 5.75 -5.22
N GLN A 98 -14.84 6.68 -5.25
CA GLN A 98 -14.73 7.67 -6.33
C GLN A 98 -14.61 7.01 -7.70
N LEU A 99 -13.73 6.00 -7.83
CA LEU A 99 -13.53 5.27 -9.09
C LEU A 99 -14.78 4.50 -9.53
N THR A 100 -15.46 3.86 -8.59
CA THR A 100 -16.70 3.12 -8.85
C THR A 100 -17.82 4.06 -9.31
N GLU A 101 -17.99 5.20 -8.64
CA GLU A 101 -19.04 6.19 -8.93
C GLU A 101 -18.89 6.79 -10.33
N ILE A 102 -17.64 7.05 -10.77
CA ILE A 102 -17.37 7.60 -12.11
C ILE A 102 -17.25 6.52 -13.20
N GLY A 103 -17.50 5.25 -12.85
CA GLY A 103 -17.58 4.12 -13.79
C GLY A 103 -16.26 3.51 -14.22
N LEU A 104 -15.13 3.86 -13.59
CA LEU A 104 -13.81 3.30 -13.93
C LEU A 104 -13.54 1.95 -13.24
N GLY A 105 -14.05 1.77 -12.02
CA GLY A 105 -13.85 0.55 -11.22
C GLY A 105 -12.38 0.30 -10.86
N GLN A 106 -12.06 -0.91 -10.38
CA GLN A 106 -10.71 -1.30 -9.98
C GLN A 106 -10.28 -2.61 -10.65
N SER A 107 -9.02 -2.70 -11.05
CA SER A 107 -8.38 -3.98 -11.40
C SER A 107 -8.09 -4.76 -10.12
N SER A 108 -7.38 -4.13 -9.19
CA SER A 108 -7.23 -4.59 -7.80
C SER A 108 -6.98 -3.41 -6.86
N ALA A 109 -7.45 -3.53 -5.62
CA ALA A 109 -7.13 -2.61 -4.53
C ALA A 109 -6.34 -3.35 -3.44
N VAL A 110 -5.20 -2.78 -3.05
CA VAL A 110 -4.21 -3.42 -2.18
C VAL A 110 -3.87 -2.48 -1.02
N GLY A 111 -4.28 -2.86 0.20
CA GLY A 111 -3.83 -2.20 1.40
C GLY A 111 -2.56 -2.84 1.95
N ILE A 112 -1.43 -2.13 1.90
CA ILE A 112 -0.12 -2.64 2.34
C ILE A 112 0.12 -2.52 3.85
N GLY A 113 -0.70 -1.69 4.51
CA GLY A 113 -0.73 -1.52 5.95
C GLY A 113 0.09 -0.36 6.51
N GLY A 114 -0.26 0.06 7.73
CA GLY A 114 0.26 1.27 8.39
C GLY A 114 1.46 1.04 9.31
N ASP A 115 1.87 -0.21 9.54
CA ASP A 115 2.95 -0.53 10.47
C ASP A 115 4.34 -0.22 9.87
N PRO A 116 5.32 0.21 10.70
CA PRO A 116 6.65 0.62 10.24
C PRO A 116 7.47 -0.54 9.65
N ILE A 117 7.21 -1.76 10.12
CA ILE A 117 7.79 -2.99 9.57
C ILE A 117 6.65 -3.83 9.01
N ASN A 118 6.43 -3.71 7.71
CA ASN A 118 5.44 -4.48 6.98
C ASN A 118 6.08 -5.34 5.88
N GLY A 119 5.21 -6.00 5.14
CA GLY A 119 5.50 -6.91 4.06
C GLY A 119 5.84 -6.18 2.76
N LEU A 120 4.96 -6.32 1.77
CA LEU A 120 5.02 -5.60 0.50
C LEU A 120 4.96 -4.09 0.72
N LYS A 121 5.73 -3.37 -0.08
CA LYS A 121 5.80 -1.90 -0.12
C LYS A 121 5.05 -1.34 -1.32
N HIS A 122 4.89 -0.01 -1.36
CA HIS A 122 4.31 0.65 -2.54
C HIS A 122 5.03 0.24 -3.82
N ILE A 123 6.37 0.27 -3.84
CA ILE A 123 7.16 -0.08 -5.02
C ILE A 123 6.86 -1.49 -5.55
N ASP A 124 6.69 -2.48 -4.66
CA ASP A 124 6.37 -3.86 -5.06
C ASP A 124 5.02 -3.95 -5.76
N VAL A 125 4.02 -3.22 -5.25
CA VAL A 125 2.67 -3.19 -5.83
C VAL A 125 2.64 -2.35 -7.11
N MET A 126 3.43 -1.27 -7.19
CA MET A 126 3.58 -0.48 -8.41
C MET A 126 4.22 -1.29 -9.54
N HIS A 127 5.21 -2.16 -9.24
CA HIS A 127 5.73 -3.15 -10.18
C HIS A 127 4.62 -4.05 -10.72
N ALA A 128 3.86 -4.69 -9.82
CA ALA A 128 2.79 -5.60 -10.20
C ALA A 128 1.75 -4.90 -11.09
N PHE A 129 1.32 -3.69 -10.73
CA PHE A 129 0.40 -2.92 -11.55
C PHE A 129 0.99 -2.44 -12.87
N ASN A 130 2.29 -2.14 -12.95
CA ASN A 130 2.93 -1.76 -14.21
C ASN A 130 2.95 -2.92 -15.21
N ASP A 131 3.16 -4.14 -14.72
CA ASP A 131 3.28 -5.34 -15.54
C ASP A 131 1.93 -6.00 -15.86
N ASP A 132 0.88 -5.72 -15.08
CA ASP A 132 -0.46 -6.26 -15.27
C ASP A 132 -1.17 -5.67 -16.50
N PRO A 133 -1.45 -6.45 -17.57
CA PRO A 133 -2.14 -5.93 -18.74
C PRO A 133 -3.59 -5.50 -18.47
N ASP A 134 -4.17 -5.84 -17.31
CA ASP A 134 -5.53 -5.45 -16.91
C ASP A 134 -5.60 -4.20 -16.03
N THR A 135 -4.46 -3.57 -15.79
CA THR A 135 -4.37 -2.25 -15.14
C THR A 135 -3.94 -1.20 -16.16
N ASP A 136 -4.74 -0.15 -16.35
CA ASP A 136 -4.46 0.96 -17.26
C ASP A 136 -3.83 2.16 -16.55
N ALA A 137 -4.16 2.38 -15.27
CA ALA A 137 -3.66 3.49 -14.45
C ALA A 137 -3.67 3.12 -12.96
N VAL A 138 -2.96 3.87 -12.13
CA VAL A 138 -2.83 3.58 -10.70
C VAL A 138 -3.10 4.80 -9.82
N ILE A 139 -3.82 4.62 -8.72
CA ILE A 139 -3.85 5.56 -7.60
C ILE A 139 -2.91 5.05 -6.51
N MET A 140 -1.90 5.86 -6.18
CA MET A 140 -0.96 5.57 -5.10
C MET A 140 -1.21 6.51 -3.91
N ILE A 141 -1.61 5.92 -2.78
CA ILE A 141 -1.95 6.64 -1.56
C ILE A 141 -0.89 6.34 -0.50
N GLY A 142 -0.26 7.38 0.03
CA GLY A 142 0.68 7.28 1.12
C GLY A 142 0.29 8.11 2.34
N GLU A 143 1.20 8.14 3.29
CA GLU A 143 1.10 8.97 4.50
C GLU A 143 2.48 9.50 4.90
N ILE A 144 2.54 10.37 5.90
CA ILE A 144 3.80 10.81 6.52
C ILE A 144 4.60 9.63 7.10
N GLY A 145 5.91 9.80 7.21
CA GLY A 145 6.80 8.83 7.86
C GLY A 145 7.37 7.78 6.90
N GLY A 146 8.69 7.58 6.98
CA GLY A 146 9.43 6.62 6.17
C GLY A 146 9.59 7.02 4.69
N PRO A 147 10.46 6.31 3.94
CA PRO A 147 10.84 6.67 2.57
C PRO A 147 10.01 5.97 1.48
N ASP A 148 9.15 5.00 1.84
CA ASP A 148 8.53 4.04 0.91
C ASP A 148 7.88 4.71 -0.33
N GLU A 149 7.13 5.80 -0.13
CA GLU A 149 6.48 6.52 -1.22
C GLU A 149 7.46 7.28 -2.13
N ALA A 150 8.52 7.84 -1.55
CA ALA A 150 9.55 8.55 -2.31
C ALA A 150 10.38 7.56 -3.14
N GLU A 151 10.73 6.41 -2.58
CA GLU A 151 11.42 5.32 -3.29
C GLU A 151 10.55 4.79 -4.43
N ALA A 152 9.26 4.56 -4.18
CA ALA A 152 8.32 4.15 -5.22
C ALA A 152 8.19 5.20 -6.33
N ALA A 153 8.14 6.49 -6.00
CA ALA A 153 8.06 7.56 -6.98
C ALA A 153 9.31 7.63 -7.87
N LEU A 154 10.50 7.53 -7.28
CA LEU A 154 11.77 7.50 -8.01
C LEU A 154 11.85 6.30 -8.96
N TRP A 155 11.39 5.13 -8.52
CA TRP A 155 11.30 3.97 -9.38
C TRP A 155 10.30 4.19 -10.53
N CYS A 156 9.11 4.73 -10.23
CA CYS A 156 8.08 5.00 -11.24
C CYS A 156 8.57 5.96 -12.32
N LYS A 157 9.35 7.00 -11.96
CA LYS A 157 9.95 7.93 -12.92
C LYS A 157 10.77 7.22 -14.01
N ALA A 158 11.49 6.17 -13.64
CA ALA A 158 12.38 5.45 -14.53
C ALA A 158 11.70 4.28 -15.27
N ASN A 159 10.59 3.74 -14.74
CA ASN A 159 10.07 2.44 -15.15
C ASN A 159 8.56 2.39 -15.44
N MET A 160 7.76 3.27 -14.83
CA MET A 160 6.31 3.21 -14.97
C MET A 160 5.90 3.68 -16.37
N LYS A 161 5.03 2.89 -17.02
CA LYS A 161 4.47 3.20 -18.35
C LYS A 161 3.05 3.72 -18.29
N LYS A 162 2.42 3.62 -17.12
CA LYS A 162 1.00 3.90 -16.89
C LYS A 162 0.85 5.19 -16.09
N PRO A 163 -0.19 6.00 -16.33
CA PRO A 163 -0.44 7.20 -15.57
C PRO A 163 -0.68 6.87 -14.09
N ILE A 164 -0.18 7.74 -13.22
CA ILE A 164 -0.30 7.61 -11.76
C ILE A 164 -0.88 8.89 -11.16
N VAL A 165 -1.87 8.73 -10.29
CA VAL A 165 -2.31 9.79 -9.36
C VAL A 165 -1.75 9.51 -7.96
N GLY A 166 -1.09 10.50 -7.38
CA GLY A 166 -0.49 10.42 -6.04
C GLY A 166 -1.24 11.25 -5.00
N PHE A 167 -1.41 10.69 -3.81
CA PHE A 167 -1.92 11.41 -2.63
C PHE A 167 -1.10 11.05 -1.39
N ILE A 168 -0.79 12.03 -0.53
CA ILE A 168 -0.14 11.81 0.76
C ILE A 168 -0.98 12.40 1.89
N ALA A 169 -1.42 11.54 2.81
CA ALA A 169 -2.09 11.96 4.03
C ALA A 169 -1.13 12.62 5.03
N GLY A 170 -1.65 13.53 5.86
CA GLY A 170 -0.91 14.08 7.00
C GLY A 170 -0.21 15.42 6.75
N VAL A 171 -0.62 16.20 5.74
CA VAL A 171 -0.09 17.56 5.47
C VAL A 171 -0.17 18.48 6.70
N THR A 172 -1.21 18.34 7.52
CA THR A 172 -1.41 19.16 8.74
C THR A 172 -0.90 18.48 10.01
N ALA A 173 -0.16 17.36 9.90
CA ALA A 173 0.31 16.62 11.06
C ALA A 173 1.45 17.38 11.77
N PRO A 174 1.38 17.53 13.10
CA PRO A 174 2.46 18.14 13.86
C PRO A 174 3.69 17.22 13.92
N ALA A 175 4.89 17.81 13.84
CA ALA A 175 6.14 17.07 13.94
C ALA A 175 6.27 16.32 15.29
N GLY A 176 6.89 15.13 15.26
CA GLY A 176 7.16 14.32 16.45
C GLY A 176 5.92 13.65 17.10
N LYS A 177 4.73 13.74 16.50
CA LYS A 177 3.54 13.00 16.95
C LYS A 177 3.23 11.83 16.05
N ARG A 178 2.89 10.70 16.67
CA ARG A 178 2.33 9.53 15.98
C ARG A 178 0.86 9.77 15.65
N MET A 179 0.48 9.54 14.40
CA MET A 179 -0.88 9.76 13.90
C MET A 179 -1.59 8.42 13.65
N GLY A 180 -2.22 7.84 14.66
CA GLY A 180 -2.97 6.58 14.54
C GLY A 180 -2.04 5.40 14.23
N HIS A 181 -1.74 5.18 12.94
CA HIS A 181 -0.82 4.14 12.48
C HIS A 181 0.55 4.28 13.13
N ALA A 182 1.15 3.13 13.45
CA ALA A 182 2.46 3.06 14.08
C ALA A 182 3.57 3.70 13.25
N GLY A 183 3.49 3.62 11.92
CA GLY A 183 4.47 4.19 10.99
C GLY A 183 4.22 5.66 10.61
N ALA A 184 3.13 6.28 11.05
CA ALA A 184 2.80 7.67 10.74
C ALA A 184 3.49 8.63 11.73
N LEU A 185 4.83 8.66 11.69
CA LEU A 185 5.69 9.50 12.53
C LEU A 185 6.76 10.17 11.66
N ILE A 186 6.86 11.51 11.75
CA ILE A 186 7.87 12.29 11.03
C ILE A 186 9.18 12.24 11.81
N SER A 187 10.21 11.56 11.27
CA SER A 187 11.56 11.46 11.86
C SER A 187 12.59 12.40 11.23
N GLY A 188 12.32 12.94 10.03
CA GLY A 188 13.14 13.94 9.36
C GLY A 188 12.37 14.73 8.30
N GLY A 189 13.01 15.74 7.69
CA GLY A 189 12.35 16.65 6.74
C GLY A 189 11.81 15.96 5.48
N ALA A 190 12.48 14.89 5.03
CA ALA A 190 12.04 14.09 3.88
C ALA A 190 10.79 13.23 4.17
N ASP A 191 10.43 13.04 5.44
CA ASP A 191 9.27 12.22 5.84
C ASP A 191 7.95 13.01 5.85
N THR A 192 8.01 14.31 5.60
CA THR A 192 6.83 15.19 5.56
C THR A 192 5.99 14.93 4.32
N ALA A 193 4.68 15.17 4.43
CA ALA A 193 3.78 15.02 3.29
C ALA A 193 4.17 15.94 2.12
N ASP A 194 4.60 17.17 2.42
CA ASP A 194 5.04 18.13 1.40
C ASP A 194 6.30 17.66 0.66
N ALA A 195 7.29 17.12 1.37
CA ALA A 195 8.48 16.58 0.73
C ALA A 195 8.13 15.39 -0.19
N LYS A 196 7.28 14.47 0.27
CA LYS A 196 6.84 13.32 -0.53
C LYS A 196 6.05 13.76 -1.77
N LEU A 197 5.12 14.70 -1.63
CA LEU A 197 4.35 15.24 -2.76
C LEU A 197 5.26 15.93 -3.79
N ALA A 198 6.23 16.73 -3.35
CA ALA A 198 7.19 17.38 -4.25
C ALA A 198 8.04 16.35 -5.02
N ILE A 199 8.45 15.26 -4.36
CA ILE A 199 9.17 14.15 -5.02
C ILE A 199 8.26 13.46 -6.05
N MET A 200 7.01 13.16 -5.71
CA MET A 200 6.04 12.55 -6.63
C MET A 200 5.83 13.40 -7.88
N GLU A 201 5.59 14.70 -7.71
CA GLU A 201 5.40 15.64 -8.82
C GLU A 201 6.65 15.71 -9.71
N ALA A 202 7.85 15.79 -9.12
CA ALA A 202 9.12 15.75 -9.85
C ALA A 202 9.40 14.40 -10.56
N CYS A 203 8.64 13.36 -10.19
CA CYS A 203 8.67 12.03 -10.81
C CYS A 203 7.57 11.82 -11.85
N GLY A 204 6.76 12.84 -12.15
CA GLY A 204 5.73 12.79 -13.19
C GLY A 204 4.36 12.29 -12.71
N PHE A 205 4.13 12.21 -11.39
CA PHE A 205 2.82 11.91 -10.86
C PHE A 205 1.89 13.11 -11.03
N THR A 206 0.62 12.86 -11.33
CA THR A 206 -0.42 13.86 -11.08
C THR A 206 -0.77 13.81 -9.60
N ILE A 207 -0.44 14.84 -8.83
CA ILE A 207 -0.67 14.85 -7.38
C ILE A 207 -1.94 15.59 -6.99
N THR A 208 -2.53 15.20 -5.86
CA THR A 208 -3.55 16.00 -5.18
C THR A 208 -3.33 16.09 -3.68
N ARG A 209 -3.77 17.21 -3.12
CA ARG A 209 -3.86 17.44 -1.68
C ARG A 209 -5.28 17.24 -1.14
N ASN A 210 -6.24 17.06 -2.03
CA ASN A 210 -7.64 16.84 -1.70
C ASN A 210 -7.98 15.36 -1.92
N PRO A 211 -8.25 14.58 -0.85
CA PRO A 211 -8.55 13.16 -1.00
C PRO A 211 -9.80 12.92 -1.86
N SER A 212 -10.72 13.89 -1.97
CA SER A 212 -11.95 13.78 -2.76
C SER A 212 -11.76 13.97 -4.28
N GLU A 213 -10.54 14.25 -4.75
CA GLU A 213 -10.27 14.53 -6.17
C GLU A 213 -9.50 13.43 -6.91
N MET A 214 -9.07 12.37 -6.22
CA MET A 214 -8.19 11.33 -6.78
C MET A 214 -8.80 10.66 -8.03
N GLY A 215 -10.05 10.21 -7.95
CA GLY A 215 -10.72 9.55 -9.07
C GLY A 215 -10.97 10.49 -10.25
N LYS A 216 -11.35 11.74 -9.98
CA LYS A 216 -11.58 12.76 -11.01
C LYS A 216 -10.31 13.10 -11.78
N LEU A 217 -9.19 13.27 -11.07
CA LEU A 217 -7.89 13.53 -11.69
C LEU A 217 -7.44 12.36 -12.55
N LEU A 218 -7.57 11.14 -12.04
CA LEU A 218 -7.18 9.94 -12.78
C LEU A 218 -7.98 9.82 -14.09
N LYS A 219 -9.28 10.10 -14.05
CA LYS A 219 -10.13 10.10 -15.26
C LYS A 219 -9.65 11.08 -16.33
N GLY A 220 -9.03 12.20 -15.94
CA GLY A 220 -8.46 13.17 -16.90
C GLY A 220 -7.17 12.72 -17.56
N LEU A 221 -6.56 11.62 -17.11
CA LEU A 221 -5.31 11.05 -17.66
C LEU A 221 -5.56 9.88 -18.62
N LEU A 222 -6.81 9.42 -18.74
CA LEU A 222 -7.25 8.32 -19.62
C LEU A 222 -7.89 8.89 -20.89
#